data_AF-A0A2N2PXJ5-F1
#
_entry.id   AF-A0A2N2PXJ5-F1
#
_cell.length_a   1.000
_cell.length_b   1.000
_cell.length_c   1.000
_cell.angle_alpha   90.00
_cell.angle_beta   90.00
_cell.angle_gamma   90.00
#
_symmetry.space_group_name_H-M   'P 1'
#
loop_
_entity.id
_entity.type
_entity.pdbx_description
1 polymer ?
#
loop_
_entity_poly.entity_id
_entity_poly.type
_entity_poly.pdbx_seq_one_letter_code
_entity_poly.pdbx_strand_id
1 'polypeptide(L)'
;MNKKLQMMVDEFMRDLQTRLPGVKLEAYPGGRQSADICMMAPSQDFWDDDAILNAVDSMGQKQIDTLVKTGYSIHLLRHYPLRALTTAARVAVREEAPEWRAETLDAGDAAP
;
A
#
# COMPACT_ATOMS: atom_id res chain seq x y z
N MET A 1 -1.60 -10.12 15.90
CA MET A 1 -1.85 -10.69 14.55
C MET A 1 -2.05 -12.19 14.68
N ASN A 2 -2.95 -12.82 13.91
CA ASN A 2 -3.06 -14.29 13.91
C ASN A 2 -1.96 -14.94 13.05
N LYS A 3 -1.67 -16.22 13.28
CA LYS A 3 -0.55 -16.94 12.62
C LYS A 3 -0.66 -16.95 11.09
N LYS A 4 -1.87 -17.09 10.54
CA LYS A 4 -2.10 -17.10 9.09
C LYS A 4 -1.79 -15.73 8.47
N LEU A 5 -2.29 -14.66 9.08
CA LEU A 5 -2.00 -13.29 8.64
C LEU A 5 -0.52 -12.94 8.79
N GLN A 6 0.15 -13.39 9.86
CA GLN A 6 1.60 -13.22 10.02
C GLN A 6 2.39 -13.87 8.89
N MET A 7 2.09 -15.13 8.54
CA MET A 7 2.78 -15.80 7.43
C MET A 7 2.61 -15.07 6.10
N MET A 8 1.40 -14.59 5.81
CA MET A 8 1.12 -13.84 4.58
C MET A 8 1.86 -12.50 4.55
N VAL A 9 1.89 -11.80 5.69
CA VAL A 9 2.66 -10.56 5.82
C VAL A 9 4.16 -10.81 5.63
N ASP A 10 4.71 -11.87 6.24
CA ASP A 10 6.13 -12.21 6.14
C ASP A 10 6.54 -12.56 4.69
N GLU A 11 5.70 -13.32 3.97
CA GLU A 11 5.88 -13.62 2.56
C GLU A 11 5.86 -12.34 1.71
N PHE A 12 4.86 -11.49 1.96
CA PHE A 12 4.69 -10.27 1.18
C PHE A 12 5.79 -9.23 1.45
N MET A 13 6.27 -9.11 2.69
CA MET A 13 7.43 -8.28 3.02
C MET A 13 8.72 -8.78 2.35
N ARG A 14 8.89 -10.10 2.18
CA ARG A 14 10.03 -10.67 1.47
C ARG A 14 10.01 -10.34 -0.02
N ASP A 15 8.84 -10.46 -0.65
CA ASP A 15 8.62 -10.08 -2.05
C ASP A 15 8.90 -8.59 -2.26
N LEU A 16 8.37 -7.75 -1.37
CA LEU A 16 8.63 -6.32 -1.31
C LEU A 16 10.11 -5.99 -1.23
N GLN A 17 10.83 -6.57 -0.26
CA GLN A 17 12.24 -6.28 -0.04
C GLN A 17 13.10 -6.71 -1.24
N THR A 18 12.70 -7.77 -1.94
CA THR A 18 13.38 -8.25 -3.15
C THR A 18 13.22 -7.28 -4.31
N ARG A 19 12.02 -6.71 -4.47
CA ARG A 19 11.71 -5.76 -5.56
C ARG A 19 12.17 -4.33 -5.26
N LEU A 20 12.17 -3.95 -3.98
CA LEU A 20 12.45 -2.60 -3.50
C LEU A 20 13.54 -2.63 -2.40
N PRO A 21 14.80 -2.99 -2.73
CA PRO A 21 15.85 -3.24 -1.73
C PRO A 21 16.25 -2.03 -0.88
N GLY A 22 15.90 -0.81 -1.31
CA GLY A 22 16.17 0.44 -0.59
C GLY A 22 15.08 0.87 0.40
N VAL A 23 13.94 0.17 0.43
CA VAL A 23 12.80 0.51 1.28
C VAL A 23 12.90 -0.24 2.61
N LYS A 24 12.72 0.48 3.72
CA LYS A 24 12.52 -0.14 5.03
C LYS A 24 11.03 -0.47 5.20
N LEU A 25 10.74 -1.71 5.56
CA LEU A 25 9.38 -2.21 5.71
C LEU A 25 9.04 -2.45 7.19
N GLU A 26 7.86 -1.99 7.61
CA GLU A 26 7.32 -2.27 8.94
C GLU A 26 5.85 -2.68 8.84
N ALA A 27 5.49 -3.81 9.46
CA ALA A 27 4.13 -4.32 9.44
C ALA A 27 3.41 -4.10 10.76
N TYR A 28 2.13 -3.74 10.68
CA TYR A 28 1.27 -3.46 11.81
C TYR A 28 -0.07 -4.19 11.65
N PRO A 29 -0.64 -4.77 12.72
CA PRO A 29 -1.97 -5.34 12.65
C PRO A 29 -3.03 -4.23 12.55
N GLY A 30 -3.87 -4.28 11.51
CA GLY A 30 -5.02 -3.38 11.32
C GLY A 30 -6.34 -3.96 11.84
N GLY A 31 -6.36 -5.25 12.21
CA GLY A 31 -7.55 -5.96 12.66
C GLY A 31 -7.35 -7.47 12.76
N ARG A 32 -8.45 -8.23 12.85
CA ARG A 32 -8.39 -9.71 12.95
C ARG A 32 -7.87 -10.37 11.67
N GLN A 33 -8.14 -9.77 10.52
CA GLN A 33 -7.79 -10.28 9.18
C GLN A 33 -7.09 -9.22 8.31
N SER A 34 -6.65 -8.11 8.90
CA SER A 34 -6.00 -7.02 8.16
C SER A 34 -4.66 -6.63 8.78
N ALA A 35 -3.73 -6.23 7.93
CA ALA A 35 -2.45 -5.66 8.31
C ALA A 35 -2.09 -4.47 7.40
N ASP A 36 -1.31 -3.55 7.93
CA ASP A 36 -0.74 -2.44 7.18
C ASP A 36 0.77 -2.66 7.10
N ILE A 37 1.35 -2.52 5.91
CA ILE A 37 2.80 -2.48 5.72
C ILE A 37 3.18 -1.07 5.33
N CYS A 38 3.92 -0.42 6.22
CA CYS A 38 4.53 0.86 5.95
C CYS A 38 5.84 0.67 5.18
N MET A 39 5.92 1.30 4.02
CA MET A 39 7.08 1.34 3.16
C MET A 39 7.78 2.69 3.33
N MET A 40 8.91 2.70 4.04
CA MET A 40 9.70 3.90 4.26
C MET A 40 10.82 3.98 3.23
N ALA A 41 10.73 4.95 2.33
CA ALA A 41 11.74 5.22 1.31
C ALA A 41 12.95 6.00 1.89
N PRO A 42 14.13 5.93 1.24
CA PRO A 42 15.31 6.67 1.68
C PRO A 42 15.27 8.17 1.34
N SER A 43 14.50 8.57 0.33
CA SER A 43 14.35 9.96 -0.15
C SER A 43 12.95 10.21 -0.71
N GLN A 44 12.63 11.48 -0.94
CA GLN A 44 11.34 11.88 -1.51
C GLN A 44 11.20 11.40 -2.96
N ASP A 45 12.25 11.64 -3.76
CA ASP A 45 12.33 11.30 -5.19
C ASP A 45 12.22 9.79 -5.47
N PHE A 46 12.34 8.93 -4.46
CA PHE A 46 12.22 7.48 -4.62
C PHE A 46 10.83 7.06 -5.14
N TRP A 47 9.77 7.77 -4.74
CA TRP A 47 8.41 7.47 -5.18
C TRP A 47 8.05 8.10 -6.53
N ASP A 48 8.91 8.98 -7.05
CA ASP A 48 8.71 9.62 -8.36
C ASP A 48 9.22 8.73 -9.51
N ASP A 49 9.88 7.61 -9.19
CA ASP A 49 10.31 6.62 -10.18
C ASP A 49 9.14 5.73 -10.63
N ASP A 50 8.77 5.83 -11.90
CA ASP A 50 7.71 5.03 -12.52
C ASP A 50 7.92 3.51 -12.36
N ALA A 51 9.17 3.03 -12.35
CA ALA A 51 9.45 1.61 -12.14
C ALA A 51 9.10 1.18 -10.72
N ILE A 52 9.32 2.05 -9.73
CA ILE A 52 8.94 1.83 -8.33
C ILE A 52 7.43 1.84 -8.20
N LEU A 53 6.74 2.83 -8.78
CA LEU A 53 5.28 2.92 -8.76
C LEU A 53 4.63 1.68 -9.40
N ASN A 54 5.09 1.28 -10.59
CA ASN A 54 4.62 0.07 -11.27
C ASN A 54 4.86 -1.20 -10.45
N ALA A 55 5.98 -1.30 -9.74
CA ALA A 55 6.28 -2.43 -8.87
C ALA A 55 5.30 -2.50 -7.68
N VAL A 56 4.98 -1.36 -7.05
CA VAL A 56 4.01 -1.25 -5.96
C VAL A 56 2.60 -1.59 -6.45
N ASP A 57 2.18 -1.07 -7.60
CA ASP A 57 0.86 -1.30 -8.17
C ASP A 57 0.66 -2.78 -8.55
N SER A 58 1.66 -3.40 -9.18
CA SER A 58 1.66 -4.84 -9.50
C SER A 58 1.42 -5.71 -8.26
N MET A 59 1.97 -5.29 -7.12
CA MET A 59 1.75 -5.99 -5.86
C MET A 59 0.42 -5.64 -5.19
N GLY A 60 -0.06 -4.40 -5.32
CA GLY A 60 -1.41 -4.01 -4.91
C GLY A 60 -2.47 -4.89 -5.59
N GLN A 61 -2.28 -5.18 -6.88
CA GLN A 61 -3.15 -6.11 -7.61
C GLN A 61 -3.13 -7.52 -7.02
N LYS A 62 -1.96 -8.06 -6.65
CA LYS A 62 -1.85 -9.35 -5.96
C LYS A 62 -2.58 -9.36 -4.61
N GLN A 63 -2.61 -8.23 -3.90
CA GLN A 63 -3.34 -8.10 -2.64
C GLN A 63 -4.85 -8.13 -2.83
N ILE A 64 -5.37 -7.52 -3.91
CA ILE A 64 -6.79 -7.62 -4.27
C ILE A 64 -7.18 -9.08 -4.52
N ASP A 65 -6.39 -9.81 -5.31
CA ASP A 65 -6.63 -11.23 -5.57
C ASP A 65 -6.61 -12.07 -4.29
N THR A 66 -5.68 -11.76 -3.38
CA THR A 66 -5.53 -12.44 -2.10
C THR A 66 -6.71 -12.15 -1.17
N LEU A 67 -7.19 -10.91 -1.13
CA LEU A 67 -8.37 -10.51 -0.37
C LEU A 67 -9.62 -11.26 -0.86
N VAL A 68 -9.85 -11.28 -2.17
CA VAL A 68 -10.99 -11.98 -2.79
C VAL A 68 -10.95 -13.48 -2.47
N LYS A 69 -9.78 -14.11 -2.52
CA LYS A 69 -9.63 -15.56 -2.31
C LYS A 69 -9.65 -15.98 -0.84
N THR A 70 -9.13 -15.17 0.07
CA THR A 70 -8.79 -15.60 1.44
C THR A 70 -9.48 -14.80 2.54
N GLY A 71 -10.05 -13.64 2.22
CA GLY A 71 -10.65 -12.71 3.18
C GLY A 71 -9.64 -11.94 4.04
N TYR A 72 -8.35 -11.99 3.71
CA TYR A 72 -7.30 -11.21 4.38
C TYR A 72 -6.88 -10.01 3.55
N SER A 73 -6.75 -8.84 4.17
CA SER A 73 -6.25 -7.63 3.49
C SER A 73 -4.89 -7.23 4.02
N ILE A 74 -3.97 -6.86 3.13
CA ILE A 74 -2.71 -6.21 3.50
C ILE A 74 -2.62 -4.91 2.71
N HIS A 75 -2.60 -3.79 3.43
CA HIS A 75 -2.55 -2.45 2.84
C HIS A 75 -1.09 -1.99 2.75
N LEU A 76 -0.71 -1.42 1.60
CA LEU A 76 0.61 -0.83 1.40
C LEU A 76 0.52 0.67 1.63
N LEU A 77 1.26 1.17 2.62
CA LEU A 77 1.30 2.58 2.97
C LEU A 77 2.66 3.16 2.57
N ARG A 78 2.67 4.07 1.58
CA ARG A 78 3.87 4.82 1.21
C ARG A 78 4.18 5.85 2.30
N HIS A 79 5.42 5.89 2.79
CA HIS A 79 5.83 6.81 3.84
C HIS A 79 7.22 7.39 3.55
N TYR A 80 7.43 8.64 3.98
CA TYR A 80 8.71 9.35 3.89
C TYR A 80 9.42 9.32 5.25
N PRO A 81 10.76 9.35 5.32
CA PRO A 81 11.47 9.32 6.58
C PRO A 81 11.41 10.71 7.26
N LEU A 82 10.25 11.13 7.77
CA LEU A 82 10.13 12.38 8.54
C LEU A 82 9.93 12.18 10.04
N ARG A 83 9.74 10.94 10.52
CA ARG A 83 9.90 10.45 11.91
C ARG A 83 9.39 9.00 11.97
N ALA A 84 9.72 8.29 13.05
CA ALA A 84 9.13 6.98 13.34
C ALA A 84 7.59 7.06 13.25
N LEU A 85 6.99 6.08 12.56
CA LEU A 85 5.55 6.01 12.34
C LEU A 85 4.82 5.84 13.68
N THR A 86 4.33 6.95 14.21
CA THR A 86 3.47 6.90 15.40
C THR A 86 2.11 6.31 15.02
N THR A 87 1.35 5.82 16.00
CA THR A 87 -0.04 5.37 15.76
C THR A 87 -0.89 6.50 15.15
N ALA A 88 -0.61 7.76 15.48
CA ALA A 88 -1.29 8.93 14.89
C ALA A 88 -0.92 9.14 13.41
N ALA A 89 0.34 8.92 13.02
CA ALA A 89 0.75 8.98 11.62
C ALA A 89 0.07 7.89 10.77
N ARG A 90 -0.17 6.70 11.34
CA ARG A 90 -0.97 5.64 10.68
C ARG A 90 -2.42 6.06 10.42
N VAL A 91 -3.03 6.78 11.36
CA VAL A 91 -4.39 7.33 11.19
C VAL A 91 -4.38 8.45 10.15
N ALA A 92 -3.39 9.36 10.19
CA ALA A 92 -3.27 10.44 9.22
C ALA A 92 -3.08 9.95 7.78
N VAL A 93 -2.23 8.93 7.54
CA VAL A 93 -2.08 8.31 6.20
C VAL A 93 -3.38 7.65 5.73
N ARG A 94 -4.19 7.14 6.66
CA ARG A 94 -5.52 6.58 6.34
C ARG A 94 -6.56 7.68 6.03
N GLU A 95 -6.40 8.88 6.60
CA GLU A 95 -7.28 10.03 6.39
C GLU A 95 -6.90 10.87 5.16
N GLU A 96 -5.65 10.79 4.67
CA GLU A 96 -5.14 11.51 3.49
C GLU A 96 -5.63 10.97 2.11
N ALA A 97 -6.86 10.46 2.03
CA ALA A 97 -7.54 10.28 0.75
C ALA A 97 -9.02 10.68 0.89
N PRO A 98 -9.37 11.91 0.46
CA PRO A 98 -10.06 12.00 -0.81
C PRO A 98 -9.75 13.29 -1.59
N GLU A 99 -8.75 13.23 -2.47
CA GLU A 99 -8.74 14.04 -3.70
C GLU A 99 -8.97 13.15 -4.92
N TRP A 100 -9.82 12.13 -4.77
CA TRP A 100 -10.51 11.54 -5.91
C TRP A 100 -11.66 12.47 -6.27
N ARG A 101 -11.34 13.60 -6.91
CA ARG A 101 -12.32 14.22 -7.79
C ARG A 101 -12.53 13.23 -8.92
N ALA A 102 -13.68 12.58 -8.92
CA ALA A 102 -14.28 12.13 -10.16
C ALA A 102 -14.52 13.37 -11.02
N GLU A 103 -13.47 13.89 -11.68
CA GLU A 103 -13.64 14.61 -12.92
C GLU A 103 -14.06 13.56 -13.95
N THR A 104 -15.35 13.28 -13.91
CA THR A 104 -16.20 12.95 -15.06
C THR A 104 -15.51 12.14 -16.16
N LEU A 105 -15.66 10.82 -16.04
CA LEU A 105 -16.06 10.02 -17.20
C LEU A 105 -17.36 10.64 -17.76
N ASP A 106 -17.23 11.65 -18.62
CA ASP A 106 -18.27 12.03 -19.57
C ASP A 106 -17.76 11.67 -20.95
N ALA A 107 -17.90 10.38 -21.28
CA ALA A 107 -17.83 9.89 -22.64
C ALA A 107 -19.27 9.62 -23.08
N GLY A 108 -19.76 10.47 -23.98
CA GLY A 108 -21.07 10.35 -24.64
C GLY A 108 -21.47 11.69 -25.22
N ASP A 109 -20.87 12.12 -26.33
CA ASP A 109 -21.49 11.94 -27.65
C ASP A 109 -23.00 12.26 -27.67
N ALA A 110 -23.31 13.51 -27.98
CA ALA A 110 -24.56 13.91 -28.63
C ALA A 110 -24.35 15.26 -29.32
N ALA A 111 -23.88 15.20 -30.57
CA ALA A 111 -24.35 16.15 -31.60
C ALA A 111 -25.89 16.01 -31.71
N PRO A 112 -26.64 17.09 -31.96
CA PRO A 112 -26.55 17.84 -33.22
C PRO A 112 -26.31 19.36 -33.09
#